data_AF-A0A1A8E6R3-F1
#
_entry.id   AF-A0A1A8E6R3-F1
#
_cell.length_a   1.000
_cell.length_b   1.000
_cell.length_c   1.000
_cell.angle_alpha   90.00
_cell.angle_beta   90.00
_cell.angle_gamma   90.00
#
_symmetry.space_group_name_H-M   'P 1'
#
loop_
_entity.id
_entity.type
_entity.pdbx_description
1 polymer ?
#
loop_
_entity_poly.entity_id
_entity_poly.type
_entity_poly.pdbx_seq_one_letter_code
_entity_poly.pdbx_strand_id
1 'polypeptide(L)' 'DGDRAISGSYSFTWSSSRLDRNLITVITGQVVETFDLQFRELYLMSRGVSLNKVPMEDEPIPDPLPQA' A
#
# COMPACT_ATOMS: atom_id res chain seq x y z
N ASP A 1 5.42 -7.35 14.04
CA ASP A 1 6.30 -8.39 14.61
C ASP A 1 7.67 -8.41 13.96
N GLY A 2 7.77 -8.30 12.63
CA GLY A 2 9.08 -8.29 11.95
C GLY A 2 9.51 -9.68 11.46
N ASP A 3 8.64 -10.67 11.61
CA ASP A 3 8.95 -12.07 11.30
C ASP A 3 8.71 -12.43 9.82
N ARG A 4 8.05 -11.53 9.08
CA ARG A 4 7.66 -11.73 7.68
C ARG A 4 7.77 -10.44 6.87
N ALA A 5 8.19 -10.57 5.62
CA ALA A 5 8.12 -9.53 4.61
C ALA A 5 7.21 -9.98 3.46
N ILE A 6 6.53 -9.02 2.83
CA ILE A 6 5.71 -9.25 1.65
C ILE A 6 6.26 -8.37 0.53
N SER A 7 6.52 -8.97 -0.63
CA SER A 7 7.00 -8.27 -1.82
C SER A 7 6.24 -8.77 -3.05
N GLY A 8 6.11 -7.94 -4.08
CA GLY A 8 5.31 -8.31 -5.25
C GLY A 8 4.98 -7.12 -6.15
N SER A 9 4.13 -7.37 -7.14
CA SER A 9 3.65 -6.35 -8.08
C SER A 9 2.40 -5.60 -7.58
N TYR A 10 1.78 -6.09 -6.49
CA TYR A 10 0.55 -5.52 -5.95
C TYR A 10 0.77 -4.10 -5.43
N SER A 11 -0.08 -3.17 -5.86
CA SER A 11 -0.13 -1.79 -5.35
C SER A 11 -1.41 -1.56 -4.55
N PHE A 12 -1.39 -0.63 -3.58
CA PHE A 12 -2.59 -0.27 -2.80
C PHE A 12 -3.57 0.60 -3.59
N THR A 13 -4.17 0.01 -4.62
CA THR A 13 -5.16 0.64 -5.47
C THR A 13 -6.37 -0.27 -5.66
N TRP A 14 -7.52 0.33 -6.00
CA TRP A 14 -8.72 -0.42 -6.31
C TRP A 14 -8.51 -1.38 -7.49
N SER A 15 -7.82 -0.93 -8.56
CA SER A 15 -7.55 -1.75 -9.74
C SER A 15 -6.73 -2.99 -9.40
N SER A 16 -5.70 -2.86 -8.56
CA SER A 16 -4.89 -3.99 -8.12
C SER A 16 -5.68 -5.02 -7.31
N SER A 17 -6.77 -4.59 -6.65
CA SER A 17 -7.65 -5.48 -5.90
C SER A 17 -8.73 -6.19 -6.74
N ARG A 18 -9.13 -5.64 -7.90
CA ARG A 18 -10.31 -6.13 -8.65
C ARG A 18 -10.09 -6.41 -10.13
N LEU A 19 -9.08 -5.80 -10.74
CA LEU A 19 -8.84 -5.88 -12.18
C LEU A 19 -7.50 -6.54 -12.50
N ASP A 20 -6.45 -6.19 -11.76
CA ASP A 20 -5.09 -6.60 -12.11
C ASP A 20 -4.72 -7.94 -11.48
N ARG A 21 -4.04 -8.79 -12.26
CA ARG A 21 -3.40 -10.00 -11.73
C ARG A 21 -2.04 -9.64 -11.16
N ASN A 22 -1.90 -9.76 -9.85
CA ASN A 22 -0.66 -9.43 -9.14
C ASN A 22 0.03 -10.68 -8.57
N LEU A 23 1.37 -10.68 -8.61
CA LEU A 23 2.20 -11.67 -7.93
C LEU A 23 2.56 -11.15 -6.54
N ILE A 24 2.42 -12.00 -5.53
CA ILE A 24 2.81 -11.72 -4.14
C ILE A 24 3.70 -12.86 -3.64
N THR A 25 4.80 -12.50 -2.99
CA THR A 25 5.73 -13.41 -2.34
C THR A 25 5.79 -13.08 -0.85
N VAL A 26 5.54 -14.10 -0.03
CA VAL A 26 5.69 -14.02 1.42
C VAL A 26 7.03 -14.61 1.79
N ILE A 27 7.83 -13.82 2.50
CA ILE A 27 9.21 -14.15 2.88
C ILE A 27 9.26 -14.24 4.40
N THR A 28 9.89 -15.29 4.91
CA THR A 28 10.01 -15.56 6.35
C THR A 28 11.43 -15.99 6.70
N GLY A 29 11.75 -15.98 8.00
CA GLY A 29 13.07 -16.35 8.50
C GLY A 29 14.11 -15.25 8.33
N GLN A 30 15.40 -15.61 8.33
CA GLN A 30 16.50 -14.66 8.40
C GLN A 30 16.54 -13.64 7.26
N VAL A 31 15.99 -13.97 6.08
CA VAL A 31 15.94 -13.05 4.94
C VAL A 31 15.13 -11.78 5.23
N VAL A 32 14.21 -11.82 6.20
CA VAL A 32 13.42 -10.64 6.58
C VAL A 32 14.31 -9.51 7.11
N GLU A 33 15.47 -9.82 7.69
CA GLU A 33 16.46 -8.84 8.15
C GLU A 33 16.97 -7.95 7.00
N THR A 34 17.05 -8.48 5.78
CA THR A 34 17.46 -7.69 4.60
C THR A 34 16.42 -6.62 4.25
N PHE A 35 15.13 -6.95 4.35
CA PHE A 35 14.05 -5.99 4.12
C PHE A 35 13.99 -4.93 5.22
N ASP A 36 14.25 -5.32 6.47
CA ASP A 36 14.32 -4.37 7.59
C ASP A 36 15.47 -3.36 7.40
N LEU A 37 16.66 -3.81 6.98
CA LEU A 37 17.76 -2.90 6.67
C LEU A 37 17.38 -1.91 5.56
N GLN A 38 16.83 -2.39 4.44
CA GLN A 38 16.40 -1.54 3.32
C GLN A 38 15.33 -0.54 3.75
N PHE A 39 14.38 -0.96 4.59
CA PHE A 39 13.36 -0.06 5.13
C PHE A 39 13.99 1.07 5.95
N ARG A 40 14.95 0.76 6.83
CA ARG A 40 15.64 1.76 7.66
C ARG A 40 16.42 2.77 6.82
N GLU A 41 17.09 2.31 5.76
CA GLU A 41 17.77 3.20 4.80
C GLU A 41 16.79 4.15 4.12
N LEU A 42 15.67 3.63 3.59
CA LEU A 42 14.63 4.45 2.98
C LEU A 42 14.00 5.43 3.97
N TYR A 43 13.77 5.00 5.21
CA TYR A 43 13.24 5.84 6.28
C TYR A 43 14.16 7.00 6.61
N LEU A 44 15.47 6.75 6.76
CA LEU A 44 16.49 7.79 7.00
C LEU A 44 16.53 8.84 5.87
N MET A 45 16.30 8.41 4.62
CA MET A 45 16.28 9.29 3.44
C MET A 45 14.92 9.97 3.21
N SER A 46 13.87 9.55 3.92
CA SER A 46 12.51 10.05 3.73
C SER A 46 12.32 11.46 4.27
N ARG A 47 11.20 12.09 3.90
CA ARG A 47 10.79 13.40 4.43
C ARG A 47 9.40 13.28 5.04
N GLY A 48 9.14 14.07 6.07
CA GLY A 48 7.81 14.17 6.66
C GLY A 48 6.80 14.69 5.63
N VAL A 49 5.65 14.02 5.53
CA VAL A 49 4.52 14.44 4.70
C VAL A 49 3.43 14.99 5.61
N SER A 50 2.88 16.16 5.26
CA SER A 50 1.73 16.75 5.97
C SER A 50 0.47 16.60 5.14
N LEU A 51 -0.48 15.79 5.63
CA LEU A 51 -1.77 15.57 4.95
C LEU A 51 -2.71 16.78 5.03
N ASN A 52 -2.45 17.73 5.93
CA ASN A 52 -3.21 19.00 6.01
C ASN A 52 -3.18 19.82 4.71
N LYS A 53 -2.21 19.56 3.83
CA LYS A 53 -2.07 20.24 2.54
C LYS A 53 -2.67 19.45 1.38
N VAL A 54 -3.19 18.24 1.64
CA VAL A 54 -3.84 17.41 0.64
C VAL A 54 -5.33 17.79 0.65
N PRO A 55 -5.87 18.34 -0.44
CA PRO A 55 -7.30 18.57 -0.55
C PRO A 55 -7.99 17.22 -0.56
N MET A 56 -8.66 16.87 0.53
CA MET A 56 -9.57 15.74 0.58
C MET A 56 -10.86 16.22 -0.05
N GLU A 57 -11.18 15.73 -1.25
CA GLU A 57 -12.49 15.97 -1.86
C GLU A 57 -13.56 15.24 -1.05
N ASP A 58 -14.74 15.85 -0.92
CA ASP A 58 -15.89 15.20 -0.30
C ASP A 58 -16.29 13.96 -1.11
N GLU A 59 -16.76 12.91 -0.42
CA GLU A 59 -17.22 11.69 -1.09
C GLU A 59 -18.33 12.04 -2.09
N PRO A 60 -18.23 11.58 -3.36
CA PRO A 60 -19.25 11.87 -4.36
C PRO A 60 -20.58 11.26 -3.91
N ILE A 61 -21.66 12.05 -4.02
CA ILE A 61 -23.01 11.58 -3.71
C ILE A 61 -23.32 10.39 -4.62
N PRO A 62 -23.70 9.21 -4.07
CA PRO A 62 -24.03 8.05 -4.90
C PRO A 62 -25.16 8.36 -5.87
N ASP A 63 -25.04 7.89 -7.11
CA ASP A 63 -26.14 8.00 -8.07
C ASP A 63 -27.42 7.35 -7.50
N PRO A 64 -28.60 7.94 -7.72
CA PRO A 64 -29.86 7.33 -7.31
C PRO A 64 -29.99 5.92 -7.88
N LEU A 65 -30.24 4.94 -7.01
CA LEU A 65 -30.51 3.57 -7.46
C LEU A 65 -31.72 3.59 -8.41
N PRO A 66 -31.67 2.88 -9.55
CA PRO A 66 -32.81 2.79 -10.46
C PRO A 66 -34.04 2.28 -9.69
N GLN A 67 -35.14 3.05 -9.71
CA GLN A 67 -36.42 2.54 -9.24
C GLN A 67 -36.93 1.51 -10.25
N ALA A 68 -37.16 0.29 -9.76
CA ALA A 68 -37.75 -0.82 -10.50
C ALA A 68 -39.20 -0.54 -10.88
#